data_AF-A0A538ECY9-F1
#
_entry.id   AF-A0A538ECY9-F1
#
_cell.length_a   1.000
_cell.length_b   1.000
_cell.length_c   1.000
_cell.angle_alpha   90.00
_cell.angle_beta   90.00
_cell.angle_gamma   90.00
#
_symmetry.space_group_name_H-M   'P 1'
#
loop_
_entity.id
_entity.type
_entity.pdbx_description
1 polymer ?
#
loop_
_entity_poly.entity_id
_entity_poly.type
_entity_poly.pdbx_seq_one_letter_code
_entity_poly.pdbx_strand_id
1 'polypeptide(L)'
;MRTKRCGIEDLRRAIDCLPVETRLAMLHGVRSNPIIVGAYTDRTGGVCPMLAAHRCGGRTSLISFAHAWDRFARAKRARRATERELRILTAHLEASLLAEQLPELDRAMVEHRESLERGAADQGTIRRAAPDDPERSAEPREHDGWAWLRPFRRLDEYQRALELVEAERDALAGAEPARTRERAGTPA
;
A
#
# COMPACT_ATOMS: atom_id res chain seq x y z
N MET A 1 33.64 15.66 9.73
CA MET A 1 32.25 15.16 9.54
C MET A 1 31.33 16.03 8.66
N ARG A 2 31.85 17.03 7.91
CA ARG A 2 31.03 18.04 7.18
C ARG A 2 30.67 17.68 5.73
N THR A 3 31.41 16.75 5.09
CA THR A 3 31.32 16.47 3.65
C THR A 3 30.21 15.51 3.22
N LYS A 4 29.80 14.54 4.06
CA LYS A 4 28.76 13.56 3.69
C LYS A 4 27.36 14.18 3.64
N ARG A 5 27.03 15.02 4.62
CA ARG A 5 25.73 15.72 4.70
C ARG A 5 25.55 16.73 3.57
N CYS A 6 26.62 17.46 3.18
CA CYS A 6 26.56 18.36 2.03
C CYS A 6 26.24 17.61 0.72
N GLY A 7 26.88 16.45 0.48
CA GLY A 7 26.71 15.73 -0.80
C GLY A 7 25.32 15.13 -1.01
N ILE A 8 24.65 14.69 0.06
CA ILE A 8 23.27 14.16 -0.05
C ILE A 8 22.25 15.29 -0.22
N GLU A 9 22.42 16.41 0.48
CA GLU A 9 21.55 17.58 0.32
C GLU A 9 21.71 18.24 -1.06
N ASP A 10 22.95 18.31 -1.59
CA ASP A 10 23.22 18.77 -2.95
C ASP A 10 22.50 17.90 -3.99
N LEU A 11 22.56 16.57 -3.81
CA LEU A 11 21.86 15.63 -4.70
C LEU A 11 20.34 15.82 -4.62
N ARG A 12 19.78 15.93 -3.41
CA ARG A 12 18.34 16.15 -3.22
C ARG A 12 17.88 17.43 -3.92
N ARG A 13 18.58 18.54 -3.71
CA ARG A 13 18.27 19.82 -4.36
C ARG A 13 18.35 19.70 -5.88
N ALA A 14 19.37 19.02 -6.41
CA ALA A 14 19.50 18.82 -7.84
C ALA A 14 18.37 17.97 -8.43
N ILE A 15 17.86 16.98 -7.68
CA ILE A 15 16.70 16.18 -8.05
C ILE A 15 15.43 17.05 -8.07
N ASP A 16 15.21 17.86 -7.04
CA ASP A 16 14.02 18.72 -6.94
C ASP A 16 13.95 19.75 -8.07
N CYS A 17 15.09 20.16 -8.63
CA CYS A 17 15.15 21.04 -9.80
C CYS A 17 14.83 20.34 -11.13
N LEU A 18 14.69 19.01 -11.17
CA LEU A 18 14.33 18.28 -12.38
C LEU A 18 12.81 18.35 -12.63
N PRO A 19 12.36 18.47 -13.89
CA PRO A 19 10.95 18.31 -14.21
C PRO A 19 10.40 16.98 -13.74
N VAL A 20 9.11 16.95 -13.38
CA VAL A 20 8.41 15.77 -12.86
C VAL A 20 8.56 14.58 -13.82
N GLU A 21 8.38 14.82 -15.12
CA GLU A 21 8.48 13.79 -16.16
C GLU A 21 9.88 13.21 -16.24
N THR A 22 10.91 14.05 -16.02
CA THR A 22 12.31 13.60 -16.00
C THR A 22 12.61 12.77 -14.76
N ARG A 23 12.07 13.13 -13.58
CA ARG A 23 12.19 12.34 -12.35
C ARG A 23 11.53 10.97 -12.50
N LEU A 24 10.33 10.91 -13.09
CA LEU A 24 9.61 9.66 -13.40
C LEU A 24 10.40 8.78 -14.38
N ALA A 25 10.84 9.36 -15.50
CA ALA A 25 11.65 8.64 -16.50
C ALA A 25 12.97 8.14 -15.90
N MET A 26 13.61 8.95 -15.04
CA MET A 26 14.83 8.56 -14.34
C MET A 26 14.58 7.40 -13.39
N LEU A 27 13.49 7.43 -12.61
CA LEU A 27 13.13 6.34 -11.70
C LEU A 27 12.93 5.02 -12.46
N HIS A 28 12.22 5.07 -13.59
CA HIS A 28 12.04 3.91 -14.46
C HIS A 28 13.37 3.44 -15.07
N GLY A 29 14.19 4.38 -15.55
CA GLY A 29 15.49 4.10 -16.16
C GLY A 29 16.48 3.48 -15.17
N VAL A 30 16.55 3.98 -13.94
CA VAL A 30 17.43 3.47 -12.88
C VAL A 30 17.07 2.02 -12.50
N ARG A 31 15.79 1.67 -12.50
CA ARG A 31 15.33 0.31 -12.21
C ARG A 31 15.59 -0.68 -13.37
N SER A 32 15.64 -0.18 -14.60
CA SER A 32 15.71 -1.01 -15.81
C SER A 32 17.11 -1.12 -16.41
N ASN A 33 18.07 -0.32 -15.95
CA ASN A 33 19.40 -0.23 -16.54
C ASN A 33 20.50 -0.41 -15.49
N PRO A 34 21.66 -0.94 -15.88
CA PRO A 34 22.77 -1.04 -14.96
C PRO A 34 23.46 0.34 -14.87
N ILE A 35 23.30 1.00 -13.72
CA ILE A 35 23.68 2.41 -13.53
C ILE A 35 25.15 2.58 -13.15
N ILE A 36 25.77 3.64 -13.67
CA ILE A 36 27.14 4.03 -13.36
C ILE A 36 27.24 5.44 -12.75
N VAL A 37 28.41 5.70 -12.18
CA VAL A 37 28.85 7.01 -11.68
C VAL A 37 30.14 7.40 -12.39
N GLY A 38 30.42 8.70 -12.53
CA GLY A 38 31.68 9.25 -13.03
C GLY A 38 31.86 9.19 -14.55
N ALA A 39 30.82 8.83 -15.31
CA ALA A 39 30.82 8.83 -16.78
C ALA A 39 29.39 8.80 -17.33
N TYR A 40 29.24 9.09 -18.62
CA TYR A 40 27.96 9.06 -19.34
C TYR A 40 27.53 7.62 -19.72
N THR A 41 28.47 6.84 -20.24
CA THR A 41 28.33 5.41 -20.57
C THR A 41 29.62 4.67 -20.22
N ASP A 42 29.54 3.36 -20.00
CA ASP A 42 30.71 2.48 -19.92
C ASP A 42 30.77 1.51 -21.12
N ARG A 43 31.85 0.73 -21.22
CA ARG A 43 32.06 -0.23 -22.32
C ARG A 43 31.26 -1.53 -22.17
N THR A 44 30.60 -1.71 -21.03
CA THR A 44 29.81 -2.89 -20.66
C THR A 44 28.29 -2.62 -20.69
N GLY A 45 27.87 -1.51 -21.31
CA GLY A 45 26.47 -1.12 -21.43
C GLY A 45 25.89 -0.38 -20.22
N GLY A 46 26.73 0.01 -19.26
CA GLY A 46 26.34 0.88 -18.17
C GLY A 46 26.06 2.31 -18.61
N VAL A 47 25.09 2.94 -17.96
CA VAL A 47 24.64 4.30 -18.30
C VAL A 47 24.46 5.15 -17.05
N CYS A 48 24.71 6.46 -17.16
CA CYS A 48 24.40 7.37 -16.06
C CYS A 48 22.88 7.51 -15.87
N PRO A 49 22.41 7.95 -14.69
CA PRO A 49 20.97 8.10 -14.43
C PRO A 49 20.28 9.05 -15.43
N MET A 50 20.97 10.10 -15.87
CA MET A 50 20.40 11.02 -16.87
C MET A 50 20.18 10.37 -18.23
N LEU A 51 21.14 9.58 -18.72
CA LEU A 51 20.98 8.87 -19.97
C LEU A 51 19.91 7.77 -19.84
N ALA A 52 19.82 7.11 -18.69
CA ALA A 52 18.74 6.18 -18.41
C ALA A 52 17.37 6.88 -18.50
N ALA A 53 17.25 8.07 -17.90
CA ALA A 53 16.05 8.89 -18.00
C ALA A 53 15.71 9.26 -19.45
N HIS A 54 16.71 9.68 -20.24
CA HIS A 54 16.52 10.04 -21.64
C HIS A 54 15.98 8.90 -22.49
N ARG A 55 16.51 7.68 -22.28
CA ARG A 55 16.01 6.47 -22.96
C ARG A 55 14.56 6.15 -22.58
N CYS A 56 14.14 6.57 -21.40
CA CYS A 56 12.76 6.42 -20.91
C CYS A 56 11.88 7.65 -21.18
N GLY A 57 12.31 8.58 -22.06
CA GLY A 57 11.50 9.72 -22.49
C GLY A 57 11.77 11.04 -21.76
N GLY A 58 12.72 11.09 -20.82
CA GLY A 58 13.16 12.34 -20.22
C GLY A 58 13.79 13.27 -21.28
N ARG A 59 13.40 14.54 -21.32
CA ARG A 59 13.89 15.50 -22.33
C ARG A 59 14.81 16.59 -21.77
N THR A 60 15.08 16.56 -20.48
CA THR A 60 15.91 17.57 -19.82
C THR A 60 17.31 17.05 -19.58
N SER A 61 18.32 17.88 -19.83
CA SER A 61 19.70 17.63 -19.39
C SER A 61 20.07 18.65 -18.33
N LEU A 62 20.30 18.19 -17.10
CA LEU A 62 20.75 19.05 -16.01
C LEU A 62 22.17 18.65 -15.60
N ILE A 63 23.16 19.43 -16.03
CA ILE A 63 24.57 19.18 -15.72
C ILE A 63 24.82 19.23 -14.20
N SER A 64 24.10 20.08 -13.48
CA SER A 64 24.20 20.17 -12.01
C SER A 64 23.80 18.86 -11.31
N PHE A 65 22.81 18.13 -11.83
CA PHE A 65 22.47 16.80 -11.32
C PHE A 65 23.60 15.80 -11.55
N ALA A 66 24.19 15.76 -12.76
CA ALA A 66 25.29 14.86 -13.06
C ALA A 66 26.48 15.10 -12.09
N HIS A 67 26.84 16.36 -11.85
CA HIS A 67 27.87 16.70 -10.87
C HIS A 67 27.49 16.34 -9.44
N ALA A 68 26.24 16.57 -9.03
CA ALA A 68 25.78 16.23 -7.69
C ALA A 68 25.79 14.70 -7.45
N TRP A 69 25.38 13.92 -8.45
CA TRP A 69 25.44 12.45 -8.43
C TRP A 69 26.86 11.93 -8.26
N ASP A 70 27.79 12.40 -9.11
CA ASP A 70 29.18 11.97 -9.06
C ASP A 70 29.88 12.39 -7.77
N ARG A 71 29.55 13.60 -7.26
CA ARG A 71 30.04 14.09 -5.97
C ARG A 71 29.52 13.25 -4.80
N PHE A 72 28.23 12.93 -4.81
CA PHE A 72 27.60 12.08 -3.79
C PHE A 72 28.25 10.69 -3.75
N ALA A 73 28.43 10.08 -4.92
CA ALA A 73 29.10 8.78 -5.08
C ALA A 73 30.62 8.84 -4.89
N ARG A 74 31.18 10.06 -4.74
CA ARG A 74 32.61 10.33 -4.64
C ARG A 74 33.40 9.70 -5.79
N ALA A 75 32.81 9.71 -6.98
CA ALA A 75 33.38 9.08 -8.16
C ALA A 75 34.62 9.87 -8.60
N LYS A 76 35.78 9.19 -8.65
CA LYS A 76 37.00 9.72 -9.29
C LYS A 76 37.20 9.17 -10.70
N ARG A 77 36.57 8.03 -11.00
CA ARG A 77 36.60 7.30 -12.27
C ARG A 77 35.26 6.61 -12.48
N ALA A 78 34.96 6.28 -13.73
CA ALA A 78 33.77 5.52 -14.09
C ALA A 78 33.72 4.18 -13.33
N ARG A 79 32.60 3.91 -12.66
CA ARG A 79 32.33 2.61 -12.03
C ARG A 79 30.84 2.35 -11.92
N ARG A 80 30.46 1.10 -11.64
CA ARG A 80 29.10 0.74 -11.25
C ARG A 80 28.69 1.47 -9.98
N ALA A 81 27.46 1.97 -9.96
CA ALA A 81 26.84 2.47 -8.76
C ALA A 81 26.61 1.30 -7.79
N THR A 82 26.86 1.54 -6.51
CA THR A 82 26.58 0.55 -5.47
C THR A 82 25.10 0.49 -5.19
N GLU A 83 24.61 -0.63 -4.66
CA GLU A 83 23.21 -0.80 -4.30
C GLU A 83 22.73 0.27 -3.31
N ARG A 84 23.58 0.66 -2.35
CA ARG A 84 23.26 1.74 -1.40
C ARG A 84 23.06 3.08 -2.11
N GLU A 85 23.90 3.40 -3.08
CA GLU A 85 23.76 4.64 -3.86
C GLU A 85 22.48 4.65 -4.68
N LEU A 86 22.12 3.51 -5.29
CA LEU A 86 20.87 3.36 -6.05
C LEU A 86 19.63 3.45 -5.17
N ARG A 87 19.64 2.85 -3.98
CA ARG A 87 18.56 2.98 -3.01
C ARG A 87 18.36 4.43 -2.58
N ILE A 88 19.44 5.16 -2.33
CA ILE A 88 19.36 6.58 -1.94
C ILE A 88 18.83 7.45 -3.09
N LEU A 89 19.31 7.24 -4.31
CA LEU A 89 18.80 7.95 -5.49
C LEU A 89 17.30 7.69 -5.69
N THR A 90 16.90 6.42 -5.61
CA THR A 90 15.49 5.99 -5.75
C THR A 90 14.61 6.63 -4.69
N ALA A 91 15.02 6.57 -3.42
CA ALA A 91 14.27 7.15 -2.32
C ALA A 91 14.12 8.68 -2.47
N HIS A 92 15.16 9.39 -2.93
CA HIS A 92 15.05 10.82 -3.17
C HIS A 92 14.16 11.16 -4.37
N LEU A 93 14.19 10.39 -5.44
CA LEU A 93 13.28 10.56 -6.58
C LEU A 93 11.82 10.36 -6.15
N GLU A 94 11.54 9.27 -5.43
CA GLU A 94 10.21 8.96 -4.90
C GLU A 94 9.72 10.03 -3.93
N ALA A 95 10.56 10.45 -2.98
CA ALA A 95 10.21 11.52 -2.04
C ALA A 95 9.92 12.85 -2.75
N SER A 96 10.72 13.20 -3.75
CA SER A 96 10.53 14.42 -4.55
C SER A 96 9.21 14.36 -5.34
N LEU A 97 8.87 13.20 -5.93
CA LEU A 97 7.62 13.00 -6.67
C LEU A 97 6.38 12.97 -5.76
N LEU A 98 6.50 12.41 -4.55
CA LEU A 98 5.43 12.45 -3.55
C LEU A 98 5.18 13.89 -3.08
N ALA A 99 6.23 14.68 -2.90
CA ALA A 99 6.12 16.07 -2.47
C ALA A 99 5.31 16.94 -3.45
N GLU A 100 5.36 16.65 -4.76
CA GLU A 100 4.56 17.35 -5.78
C GLU A 100 3.05 17.02 -5.68
N GLN A 101 2.71 15.82 -5.20
CA GLN A 101 1.32 15.34 -5.11
C GLN A 101 0.65 15.71 -3.78
N LEU A 102 1.42 15.98 -2.72
CA LEU A 102 0.91 16.31 -1.39
C LEU A 102 -0.11 17.47 -1.38
N PRO A 103 0.10 18.60 -2.09
CA PRO A 103 -0.85 19.72 -2.05
C PRO A 103 -2.22 19.36 -2.64
N GLU A 104 -2.27 18.49 -3.64
CA GLU A 104 -3.52 18.01 -4.24
C GLU A 104 -4.22 17.02 -3.32
N LEU A 105 -3.45 16.11 -2.71
CA LEU A 105 -3.97 15.15 -1.74
C LEU A 105 -4.54 15.85 -0.49
N ASP A 106 -3.84 16.85 0.04
CA ASP A 106 -4.29 17.63 1.19
C ASP A 106 -5.63 18.33 0.89
N ARG A 107 -5.78 18.89 -0.32
CA ARG A 107 -7.06 19.49 -0.77
C ARG A 107 -8.16 18.45 -0.85
N ALA A 108 -7.91 17.30 -1.48
CA ALA A 108 -8.88 16.23 -1.58
C ALA A 108 -9.32 15.70 -0.21
N MET A 109 -8.40 15.63 0.76
CA MET A 109 -8.71 15.25 2.14
C MET A 109 -9.60 16.26 2.85
N VAL A 110 -9.38 17.56 2.62
CA VAL A 110 -10.24 18.64 3.15
C VAL A 110 -11.63 18.58 2.51
N GLU A 111 -11.72 18.52 1.18
CA GLU A 111 -13.00 18.42 0.46
C GLU A 111 -13.80 17.17 0.85
N HIS A 112 -13.12 16.05 1.08
CA HIS A 112 -13.75 14.83 1.57
C HIS A 112 -14.32 15.03 2.97
N ARG A 113 -13.56 15.64 3.88
CA ARG A 113 -14.04 15.96 5.23
C ARG A 113 -15.26 16.87 5.21
N GLU A 114 -15.23 17.93 4.41
CA GLU A 114 -16.36 18.85 4.24
C GLU A 114 -17.58 18.15 3.61
N SER A 115 -17.36 17.18 2.73
CA SER A 115 -18.45 16.38 2.14
C SER A 115 -19.08 15.43 3.14
N LEU A 116 -18.28 14.85 4.05
CA LEU A 116 -18.78 14.05 5.17
C LEU A 116 -19.58 14.92 6.17
N GLU A 117 -19.10 16.13 6.47
CA GLU A 117 -19.79 17.09 7.35
C GLU A 117 -21.10 17.57 6.74
N ARG A 118 -21.13 17.91 5.45
CA ARG A 118 -22.36 18.24 4.71
C ARG A 118 -23.32 17.06 4.65
N GLY A 119 -22.81 15.86 4.39
CA GLY A 119 -23.61 14.64 4.38
C GLY A 119 -24.19 14.30 5.76
N ALA A 120 -23.49 14.61 6.85
CA ALA A 120 -23.98 14.46 8.21
C ALA A 120 -25.08 15.48 8.56
N ALA A 121 -24.97 16.72 8.05
CA ALA A 121 -26.00 17.74 8.21
C ALA A 121 -27.28 17.41 7.41
N ASP A 122 -27.13 16.83 6.22
CA ASP A 122 -28.26 16.42 5.36
C ASP A 122 -28.92 15.11 5.83
N GLN A 123 -28.17 14.24 6.53
CA GLN A 123 -28.68 12.99 7.12
C GLN A 123 -29.41 13.16 8.46
N GLY A 124 -29.91 14.36 8.78
CA GLY A 124 -30.75 14.63 9.95
C GLY A 124 -32.05 13.82 10.06
N THR A 125 -32.37 12.95 9.08
CA THR A 125 -33.53 12.03 9.12
C THR A 125 -33.21 10.55 8.90
N ILE A 126 -31.95 10.18 8.62
CA ILE A 126 -31.53 8.76 8.61
C ILE A 126 -30.41 8.63 9.63
N ARG A 127 -30.72 8.03 10.79
CA ARG A 127 -29.72 7.61 11.78
C ARG A 127 -28.73 6.66 11.11
N ARG A 128 -27.65 7.18 10.53
CA ARG A 128 -26.45 6.36 10.30
C ARG A 128 -25.82 6.10 11.65
N ALA A 129 -25.86 4.83 12.06
CA ALA A 129 -25.13 4.30 13.19
C ALA A 129 -23.69 4.83 13.19
N ALA A 130 -23.25 5.37 14.33
CA ALA A 130 -21.90 5.90 14.49
C ALA A 130 -20.85 4.82 14.16
N PRO A 131 -19.61 5.19 13.79
CA PRO A 131 -18.51 4.24 13.62
C PRO A 131 -18.24 3.42 14.89
N ASP A 132 -18.56 3.99 16.05
CA ASP A 132 -18.47 3.39 17.39
C ASP A 132 -19.83 2.89 17.92
N ASP A 133 -20.82 2.64 17.06
CA ASP A 133 -22.10 2.08 17.51
C ASP A 133 -21.85 0.69 18.13
N PRO A 134 -22.10 0.53 19.44
CA PRO A 134 -21.73 -0.68 20.16
C PRO A 134 -22.55 -1.91 19.72
N GLU A 135 -23.65 -1.73 18.98
CA GLU A 135 -24.63 -2.77 18.73
C GLU A 135 -24.89 -3.04 17.23
N ARG A 136 -23.82 -3.23 16.44
CA ARG A 136 -23.89 -3.62 15.01
C ARG A 136 -24.24 -5.09 14.74
N SER A 137 -24.75 -5.81 15.74
CA SER A 137 -25.10 -7.23 15.65
C SER A 137 -26.25 -7.53 14.68
N ALA A 138 -27.00 -6.50 14.27
CA ALA A 138 -28.11 -6.61 13.31
C ALA A 138 -27.67 -6.50 11.85
N GLU A 139 -26.55 -5.82 11.54
CA GLU A 139 -26.11 -5.54 10.16
C GLU A 139 -25.92 -6.81 9.30
N PRO A 140 -25.36 -7.93 9.79
CA PRO A 140 -25.19 -9.13 8.97
C PRO A 140 -26.51 -9.82 8.61
N ARG A 141 -27.57 -9.61 9.41
CA ARG A 141 -28.89 -10.21 9.17
C ARG A 141 -29.62 -9.57 7.99
N GLU A 142 -29.27 -8.34 7.67
CA GLU A 142 -29.86 -7.56 6.57
C GLU A 142 -29.16 -7.84 5.23
N HIS A 143 -27.99 -8.47 5.25
CA HIS A 143 -27.22 -8.79 4.05
C HIS A 143 -27.43 -10.25 3.61
N ASP A 144 -27.92 -10.40 2.37
CA ASP A 144 -28.14 -11.70 1.76
C ASP A 144 -26.81 -12.47 1.63
N GLY A 145 -26.79 -13.71 2.12
CA GLY A 145 -25.58 -14.55 2.21
C GLY A 145 -24.74 -14.42 3.49
N TRP A 146 -25.04 -13.45 4.36
CA TRP A 146 -24.33 -13.22 5.64
C TRP A 146 -25.24 -13.37 6.85
N ALA A 147 -26.54 -13.57 6.64
CA ALA A 147 -27.54 -13.69 7.70
C ALA A 147 -27.34 -14.88 8.65
N TRP A 148 -26.57 -15.90 8.24
CA TRP A 148 -26.18 -17.04 9.07
C TRP A 148 -24.97 -16.74 9.98
N LEU A 149 -24.24 -15.65 9.73
CA LEU A 149 -23.08 -15.26 10.52
C LEU A 149 -23.54 -14.39 11.69
N ARG A 150 -23.18 -14.79 12.91
CA ARG A 150 -23.41 -14.01 14.13
C ARG A 150 -22.07 -13.48 14.66
N PRO A 151 -21.71 -12.21 14.40
CA PRO A 151 -20.50 -11.62 14.94
C PRO A 151 -20.61 -11.46 16.46
N PHE A 152 -19.57 -11.86 17.18
CA PHE A 152 -19.42 -11.60 18.61
C PHE A 152 -18.19 -10.71 18.81
N ARG A 153 -18.32 -9.65 19.62
CA ARG A 153 -17.19 -8.76 19.95
C ARG A 153 -16.62 -9.00 21.35
N ARG A 154 -17.35 -9.71 22.23
CA ARG A 154 -16.88 -10.13 23.55
C ARG A 154 -16.73 -11.65 23.62
N LEU A 155 -15.60 -12.10 24.17
CA LEU A 155 -15.30 -13.53 24.31
C LEU A 155 -16.35 -14.25 25.17
N ASP A 156 -16.79 -13.63 26.27
CA ASP A 156 -17.76 -14.21 27.21
C ASP A 156 -19.15 -14.44 26.57
N GLU A 157 -19.51 -13.66 25.55
CA GLU A 157 -20.77 -13.79 24.81
C GLU A 157 -20.67 -14.91 23.77
N TYR A 158 -19.51 -15.02 23.11
CA TYR A 158 -19.22 -16.12 22.21
C TYR A 158 -19.18 -17.47 22.97
N GLN A 159 -18.56 -17.50 24.15
CA GLN A 159 -18.49 -18.70 24.99
C GLN A 159 -19.88 -19.17 25.42
N ARG A 160 -20.73 -18.27 25.92
CA ARG A 160 -22.12 -18.61 26.28
C ARG A 160 -22.94 -19.10 25.08
N ALA A 161 -22.72 -18.53 23.89
CA ALA A 161 -23.39 -18.99 22.68
C ALA A 161 -22.95 -20.41 22.27
N LEU A 162 -21.66 -20.72 22.42
CA LEU A 162 -21.14 -22.08 22.18
C LEU A 162 -21.74 -23.09 23.15
N GLU A 163 -21.78 -22.78 24.44
CA GLU A 163 -22.34 -23.67 25.48
C GLU A 163 -23.81 -24.03 25.19
N LEU A 164 -24.60 -23.08 24.71
CA LEU A 164 -25.99 -23.32 24.32
C LEU A 164 -26.11 -24.25 23.10
N VAL A 165 -25.29 -24.02 22.08
CA VAL A 165 -25.28 -24.85 20.86
C VAL A 165 -24.78 -26.26 21.15
N GLU A 166 -23.77 -26.41 22.01
CA GLU A 166 -23.27 -27.72 22.43
C GLU A 166 -24.34 -28.47 23.23
N ALA A 167 -25.03 -27.82 24.16
CA ALA A 167 -26.13 -28.42 24.89
C ALA A 167 -27.30 -28.84 23.99
N GLU A 168 -27.64 -28.03 22.98
CA GLU A 168 -28.71 -28.34 22.02
C GLU A 168 -28.32 -29.49 21.08
N ARG A 169 -27.06 -29.52 20.61
CA ARG A 169 -26.52 -30.63 19.82
C ARG A 169 -26.50 -31.93 20.61
N ASP A 170 -26.09 -31.89 21.87
CA ASP A 170 -26.02 -33.08 22.72
C ASP A 170 -27.42 -33.60 23.07
N ALA A 171 -28.41 -32.70 23.25
CA ALA A 171 -29.81 -33.06 23.39
C ALA A 171 -30.38 -33.72 22.12
N LEU A 172 -30.03 -33.22 20.93
CA LEU A 172 -30.42 -33.82 19.64
C LEU A 172 -29.70 -35.15 19.38
N ALA A 173 -28.43 -35.28 19.75
CA ALA A 173 -27.65 -36.51 19.61
C ALA A 173 -28.13 -37.61 20.58
N GLY A 174 -28.65 -37.24 21.75
CA GLY A 174 -29.33 -38.15 22.66
C GLY A 174 -30.71 -38.62 22.19
N ALA A 175 -31.25 -38.05 21.11
CA ALA A 175 -32.63 -38.23 20.66
C ALA A 175 -32.82 -39.08 19.38
N GLU A 176 -31.79 -39.72 18.80
CA GLU A 176 -31.93 -40.61 17.62
C GLU A 176 -31.80 -42.13 17.94
N PRO A 177 -32.47 -43.03 17.21
CA PRO A 177 -33.54 -43.85 17.79
C PRO A 177 -33.19 -45.35 17.95
N ALA A 178 -33.69 -45.96 19.03
CA ALA A 178 -33.83 -47.41 19.11
C ALA A 178 -35.12 -47.86 18.39
N ARG A 179 -34.97 -48.38 17.17
CA ARG A 179 -35.60 -49.61 16.62
C ARG A 179 -36.08 -49.48 15.17
N THR A 180 -35.20 -49.91 14.27
CA THR A 180 -35.56 -50.71 13.09
C THR A 180 -35.73 -52.17 13.55
N ARG A 181 -36.95 -52.75 13.45
CA ARG A 181 -37.19 -54.19 13.23
C ARG A 181 -38.68 -54.46 13.10
N GLU A 182 -39.15 -54.66 11.87
CA GLU A 182 -39.96 -55.79 11.41
C GLU A 182 -40.70 -55.43 10.13
N ARG A 183 -40.22 -55.98 9.01
CA ARG A 183 -41.03 -56.57 7.91
C ARG A 183 -40.09 -57.11 6.85
N ALA A 184 -39.66 -58.35 7.03
CA ALA A 184 -39.13 -59.18 5.96
C ALA A 184 -39.96 -60.48 5.92
N GLY A 185 -40.58 -60.74 4.77
CA GLY A 185 -40.90 -62.10 4.31
C GLY A 185 -42.34 -62.57 4.52
N THR A 186 -43.17 -62.40 3.48
CA THR A 186 -44.21 -63.38 3.12
C THR A 186 -43.80 -63.98 1.77
N PRO A 187 -43.61 -65.31 1.66
CA PRO A 187 -43.73 -65.98 0.38
C PRO A 187 -44.90 -66.98 0.36
N ALA A 188 -45.61 -66.92 -0.77
CA ALA A 188 -46.55 -67.87 -1.38
C ALA A 188 -47.82 -68.24 -0.60
#